data_AF-A0A060C6K2-F1
#
_entry.id   AF-A0A060C6K2-F1
#
_cell.length_a   1.000
_cell.length_b   1.000
_cell.length_c   1.000
_cell.angle_alpha   90.00
_cell.angle_beta   90.00
_cell.angle_gamma   90.00
#
_symmetry.space_group_name_H-M   'P 1'
#
loop_
_entity.id
_entity.type
_entity.pdbx_description
1 polymer ?
#
loop_
_entity_poly.entity_id
_entity_poly.type
_entity_poly.pdbx_seq_one_letter_code
_entity_poly.pdbx_strand_id
1 'polypeptide(L)'
;FDRKRLWRNVAVVIKLLRSQWKARSIIKQFRPQVTVGVGGYASGPTLKMAGMMGVPTLIQEQNSYAGVTNKLLAKKASKICVAYEGMSKFFPSEKIIMTGNPVRQNLLDATLNKEEALRTFNLDPTKKTIL
;
A
#
# COMPACT_ATOMS: atom_id res chain seq x y z
N PHE A 1 3.56 13.72 -13.83
CA PHE A 1 3.27 13.16 -15.17
C PHE A 1 2.47 14.20 -15.92
N ASP A 2 3.11 14.89 -16.86
CA ASP A 2 2.48 15.96 -17.62
C ASP A 2 1.83 15.35 -18.87
N ARG A 3 0.48 15.39 -18.91
CA ARG A 3 -0.30 14.82 -20.02
C ARG A 3 -0.26 15.71 -21.28
N LYS A 4 0.11 16.99 -21.16
CA LYS A 4 0.16 17.95 -22.28
C LYS A 4 1.56 18.05 -22.89
N ARG A 5 2.61 17.81 -22.09
CA ARG A 5 4.01 17.89 -22.55
C ARG A 5 4.76 16.60 -22.25
N LEU A 6 4.56 15.59 -23.10
CA LEU A 6 5.13 14.24 -22.97
C LEU A 6 6.67 14.25 -22.79
N TRP A 7 7.38 15.16 -23.46
CA TRP A 7 8.85 15.32 -23.34
C TRP A 7 9.32 15.63 -21.91
N ARG A 8 8.51 16.30 -21.09
CA ARG A 8 8.84 16.55 -19.66
C ARG A 8 8.78 15.29 -18.82
N ASN A 9 8.16 14.21 -19.31
CA ASN A 9 8.13 12.92 -18.61
C ASN A 9 9.45 12.13 -18.76
N VAL A 10 10.37 12.53 -19.64
CA VAL A 10 11.72 11.93 -19.73
C VAL A 10 12.46 12.05 -18.38
N ALA A 11 12.34 13.20 -17.72
CA ALA A 11 12.90 13.39 -16.38
C ALA A 11 12.32 12.41 -15.35
N VAL A 12 11.04 12.04 -15.49
CA VAL A 12 10.39 11.06 -14.61
C VAL A 12 10.96 9.67 -14.85
N VAL A 13 11.18 9.28 -16.11
CA VAL A 13 11.82 8.01 -16.47
C VAL A 13 13.24 7.92 -15.89
N ILE A 14 14.04 8.97 -16.03
CA ILE A 14 15.40 9.03 -15.46
C ILE A 14 15.35 8.90 -13.93
N LYS A 15 14.45 9.63 -13.26
CA LYS A 15 14.26 9.53 -11.80
C LYS A 15 13.83 8.12 -11.38
N LEU A 16 12.98 7.46 -12.16
CA LEU A 16 12.54 6.10 -11.89
C LEU A 16 13.69 5.10 -12.02
N LEU A 17 14.53 5.22 -13.06
CA LEU A 17 15.73 4.40 -13.22
C LEU A 17 16.67 4.59 -12.03
N ARG A 18 17.00 5.84 -11.67
CA ARG A 18 17.82 6.15 -10.49
C ARG A 18 17.25 5.57 -9.20
N SER A 19 15.93 5.63 -9.04
CA SER A 19 15.23 5.04 -7.88
C SER A 19 15.38 3.52 -7.84
N GLN A 20 15.30 2.85 -8.99
CA GLN A 20 15.54 1.40 -9.09
C GLN A 20 16.99 1.03 -8.74
N TRP A 21 17.98 1.80 -9.18
CA TRP A 21 19.39 1.60 -8.80
C TRP A 21 19.61 1.76 -7.30
N LYS A 22 19.03 2.81 -6.70
CA LYS A 22 19.10 3.02 -5.25
C LYS A 22 18.43 1.88 -4.48
N ALA A 23 17.25 1.45 -4.91
CA ALA A 23 16.56 0.29 -4.34
C ALA A 23 17.43 -0.97 -4.39
N ARG A 24 18.07 -1.25 -5.54
CA ARG A 24 18.97 -2.40 -5.71
C ARG A 24 20.11 -2.37 -4.69
N SER A 25 20.74 -1.21 -4.49
CA SER A 25 21.81 -1.05 -3.50
C SER A 25 21.31 -1.32 -2.07
N ILE A 26 20.18 -0.74 -1.68
CA ILE A 26 19.57 -0.96 -0.36
C ILE A 26 19.25 -2.45 -0.15
N ILE A 27 18.63 -3.10 -1.12
CA ILE A 27 18.25 -4.52 -1.01
C ILE A 27 19.50 -5.40 -0.89
N LYS A 28 20.57 -5.12 -1.65
CA LYS A 28 21.84 -5.87 -1.54
C LYS A 28 22.50 -5.70 -0.17
N GLN A 29 22.44 -4.50 0.40
CA GLN A 29 23.03 -4.21 1.69
C GLN A 29 22.21 -4.81 2.84
N PHE A 30 20.89 -4.61 2.82
CA PHE A 30 19.98 -5.07 3.86
C PHE A 30 19.71 -6.59 3.82
N ARG A 31 19.79 -7.21 2.63
CA ARG A 31 19.52 -8.64 2.38
C ARG A 31 18.19 -9.11 3.00
N PRO A 32 17.06 -8.50 2.63
CA PRO A 32 15.76 -8.89 3.17
C PRO A 32 15.41 -10.33 2.80
N GLN A 33 14.84 -11.06 3.76
CA GLN A 33 14.22 -12.37 3.52
C GLN A 33 12.85 -12.25 2.83
N VAL A 34 12.14 -11.15 3.12
CA VAL A 34 10.84 -10.79 2.54
C VAL A 34 10.78 -9.28 2.38
N THR A 35 10.01 -8.82 1.40
CA THR A 35 9.66 -7.40 1.28
C THR A 35 8.15 -7.22 1.21
N VAL A 36 7.65 -6.17 1.86
CA VAL A 36 6.23 -5.83 1.91
C VAL A 36 6.00 -4.50 1.21
N GLY A 37 5.03 -4.48 0.29
CA GLY A 37 4.60 -3.28 -0.41
C GLY A 37 3.17 -2.94 -0.08
N VAL A 38 2.93 -1.70 0.31
CA VAL A 38 1.61 -1.18 0.70
C VAL A 38 1.01 -0.25 -0.36
N GLY A 39 1.57 -0.25 -1.57
CA GLY A 39 1.17 0.65 -2.66
C GLY A 39 1.89 2.01 -2.67
N GLY A 40 1.36 2.93 -3.48
CA GLY A 40 1.96 4.26 -3.68
C GLY A 40 3.16 4.28 -4.61
N TYR A 41 3.66 5.47 -4.95
CA TYR A 41 4.76 5.64 -5.92
C TYR A 41 6.11 5.19 -5.35
N ALA A 42 6.31 5.30 -4.04
CA ALA A 42 7.55 4.94 -3.36
C ALA A 42 7.76 3.42 -3.28
N SER A 43 6.70 2.64 -3.05
CA SER A 43 6.77 1.18 -3.01
C SER A 43 7.12 0.55 -4.36
N GLY A 44 6.81 1.23 -5.47
CA GLY A 44 6.99 0.71 -6.83
C GLY A 44 8.42 0.24 -7.12
N PRO A 45 9.42 1.15 -7.12
CA PRO A 45 10.81 0.80 -7.43
C PRO A 45 11.41 -0.25 -6.48
N THR A 46 11.14 -0.11 -5.18
CA THR A 46 11.71 -0.98 -4.15
C THR A 46 11.18 -2.40 -4.26
N LEU A 47 9.85 -2.57 -4.30
CA LEU A 47 9.25 -3.89 -4.35
C LEU A 47 9.49 -4.57 -5.71
N LYS A 48 9.47 -3.79 -6.81
CA LYS A 48 9.83 -4.29 -8.14
C LYS A 48 11.26 -4.85 -8.14
N MET A 49 12.22 -4.08 -7.61
CA MET A 49 13.62 -4.50 -7.60
C MET A 49 13.84 -5.71 -6.69
N ALA A 50 13.17 -5.76 -5.53
CA ALA A 50 13.22 -6.91 -4.63
C ALA A 50 12.75 -8.20 -5.34
N GLY A 51 11.59 -8.15 -6.00
CA GLY A 51 11.08 -9.27 -6.78
C GLY A 51 11.96 -9.63 -7.98
N MET A 52 12.60 -8.67 -8.63
CA MET A 52 13.59 -8.92 -9.70
C MET A 52 14.87 -9.58 -9.18
N MET A 53 15.22 -9.33 -7.92
CA MET A 53 16.38 -9.93 -7.25
C MET A 53 16.06 -11.29 -6.60
N GLY A 54 14.84 -11.81 -6.77
CA GLY A 54 14.43 -13.10 -6.23
C GLY A 54 14.01 -13.06 -4.75
N VAL A 55 13.91 -11.88 -4.14
CA VAL A 55 13.38 -11.75 -2.78
C VAL A 55 11.86 -11.93 -2.83
N PRO A 56 11.26 -12.82 -2.02
CA PRO A 56 9.82 -12.95 -1.91
C PRO A 56 9.14 -11.63 -1.58
N THR A 57 8.04 -11.33 -2.26
CA THR A 57 7.33 -10.05 -2.12
C THR A 57 5.88 -10.26 -1.70
N LEU A 58 5.43 -9.50 -0.71
CA LEU A 58 4.06 -9.46 -0.22
C LEU A 58 3.46 -8.09 -0.57
N ILE A 59 2.21 -8.07 -1.03
CA ILE A 59 1.44 -6.84 -1.21
C ILE A 59 0.36 -6.76 -0.14
N GLN A 60 0.18 -5.59 0.46
CA GLN A 60 -1.00 -5.23 1.25
C GLN A 60 -1.82 -4.22 0.43
N GLU A 61 -3.05 -4.57 0.07
CA GLU A 61 -4.01 -3.68 -0.58
C GLU A 61 -5.15 -3.36 0.39
N GLN A 62 -5.14 -2.12 0.88
CA GLN A 62 -6.08 -1.64 1.88
C GLN A 62 -7.39 -1.15 1.28
N ASN A 63 -7.44 -0.90 -0.02
CA ASN A 63 -8.57 -0.25 -0.68
C ASN A 63 -9.49 -1.27 -1.36
N SER A 64 -10.77 -0.91 -1.52
CA SER A 64 -11.74 -1.70 -2.28
C SER A 64 -11.51 -1.63 -3.80
N TYR A 65 -10.69 -0.68 -4.25
CA TYR A 65 -10.21 -0.57 -5.63
C TYR A 65 -8.69 -0.57 -5.66
N ALA A 66 -8.10 -1.54 -6.35
CA ALA A 66 -6.66 -1.75 -6.33
C ALA A 66 -5.87 -0.57 -6.91
N GLY A 67 -4.85 -0.14 -6.18
CA GLY A 67 -3.91 0.89 -6.59
C GLY A 67 -3.10 0.48 -7.83
N VAL A 68 -2.75 1.44 -8.68
CA VAL A 68 -2.00 1.18 -9.92
C VAL A 68 -0.67 0.49 -9.64
N THR A 69 0.08 0.93 -8.61
CA THR A 69 1.34 0.28 -8.21
C THR A 69 1.13 -1.19 -7.86
N ASN A 70 0.14 -1.50 -7.03
CA ASN A 70 -0.13 -2.87 -6.60
C ASN A 70 -0.53 -3.75 -7.78
N LYS A 71 -1.37 -3.25 -8.69
CA LYS A 71 -1.73 -3.96 -9.94
C LYS A 71 -0.51 -4.28 -10.80
N LEU A 72 0.41 -3.32 -10.96
CA LEU A 72 1.65 -3.53 -11.73
C LEU A 72 2.58 -4.57 -11.09
N LEU A 73 2.58 -4.68 -9.76
CA LEU A 73 3.47 -5.57 -9.02
C LEU A 73 2.87 -6.95 -8.72
N ALA A 74 1.55 -7.10 -8.82
CA ALA A 74 0.81 -8.30 -8.45
C ALA A 74 1.33 -9.59 -9.13
N LYS A 75 1.80 -9.48 -10.37
CA LYS A 75 2.37 -10.63 -11.09
C LYS A 75 3.61 -11.21 -10.41
N LYS A 76 4.43 -10.37 -9.77
CA LYS A 76 5.66 -10.78 -9.07
C LYS A 76 5.47 -10.98 -7.57
N ALA A 77 4.35 -10.53 -7.00
CA ALA A 77 3.97 -10.84 -5.63
C ALA A 77 3.85 -12.35 -5.41
N SER A 78 4.36 -12.82 -4.28
CA SER A 78 4.17 -14.18 -3.78
C SER A 78 2.76 -14.33 -3.21
N LYS A 79 2.32 -13.36 -2.40
CA LYS A 79 0.97 -13.27 -1.84
C LYS A 79 0.49 -11.81 -1.81
N ILE A 80 -0.81 -11.63 -1.79
CA ILE A 80 -1.49 -10.34 -1.83
C ILE A 80 -2.58 -10.33 -0.77
N CYS A 81 -2.30 -9.66 0.33
CA CYS A 81 -3.22 -9.44 1.44
C CYS A 81 -4.22 -8.34 1.06
N VAL A 82 -5.52 -8.65 1.10
CA VAL A 82 -6.60 -7.73 0.75
C VAL A 82 -7.55 -7.53 1.93
N ALA A 83 -8.20 -6.36 1.94
CA ALA A 83 -9.18 -6.00 2.96
C ALA A 83 -10.65 -6.16 2.53
N TYR A 84 -10.91 -6.37 1.24
CA TYR A 84 -12.26 -6.41 0.67
C TYR A 84 -12.43 -7.57 -0.30
N GLU A 85 -13.68 -8.00 -0.49
CA GLU A 85 -14.05 -9.03 -1.46
C GLU A 85 -13.96 -8.54 -2.92
N GLY A 86 -14.01 -9.49 -3.86
CA GLY A 86 -14.03 -9.18 -5.30
C GLY A 86 -12.70 -8.66 -5.85
N MET A 87 -11.58 -8.89 -5.16
CA MET A 87 -10.25 -8.42 -5.56
C MET A 87 -9.60 -9.27 -6.65
N SER A 88 -10.19 -10.44 -6.98
CA SER A 88 -9.78 -11.30 -8.11
C SER A 88 -9.87 -10.58 -9.47
N LYS A 89 -10.68 -9.52 -9.58
CA LYS A 89 -10.72 -8.67 -10.78
C LYS A 89 -9.45 -7.84 -11.01
N PHE A 90 -8.61 -7.67 -9.97
CA PHE A 90 -7.37 -6.90 -10.04
C PHE A 90 -6.11 -7.74 -9.90
N PHE A 91 -6.21 -8.87 -9.21
CA PHE A 91 -5.07 -9.68 -8.80
C PHE A 91 -5.32 -11.17 -9.11
N PRO A 92 -4.26 -11.97 -9.31
CA PRO A 92 -4.41 -13.41 -9.50
C PRO A 92 -5.01 -14.07 -8.25
N SER A 93 -6.14 -14.76 -8.41
CA SER A 93 -6.95 -15.30 -7.31
C SER A 93 -6.16 -16.21 -6.37
N GLU A 94 -5.25 -17.02 -6.90
CA GLU A 94 -4.40 -17.97 -6.15
C GLU A 94 -3.37 -17.28 -5.22
N LYS A 95 -3.16 -15.98 -5.41
CA LYS A 95 -2.25 -15.16 -4.60
C LYS A 95 -2.98 -14.36 -3.54
N ILE A 96 -4.30 -14.22 -3.63
CA ILE A 96 -5.10 -13.39 -2.73
C ILE A 96 -5.26 -14.10 -1.38
N ILE A 97 -5.11 -13.32 -0.30
CA ILE A 97 -5.45 -13.71 1.06
C ILE A 97 -6.29 -12.60 1.67
N MET A 98 -7.49 -12.92 2.16
CA MET A 98 -8.33 -11.95 2.88
C MET A 98 -7.81 -11.80 4.31
N THR A 99 -7.14 -10.69 4.60
CA THR A 99 -6.57 -10.41 5.94
C THR A 99 -7.27 -9.26 6.65
N GLY A 100 -8.05 -8.45 5.92
CA GLY A 100 -8.51 -7.17 6.45
C GLY A 100 -7.39 -6.12 6.51
N ASN A 101 -7.69 -5.02 7.18
CA ASN A 101 -6.72 -3.96 7.47
C ASN A 101 -6.24 -4.05 8.92
N PRO A 102 -4.93 -3.84 9.18
CA PRO A 102 -4.43 -3.81 10.54
C PRO A 102 -5.06 -2.64 11.32
N VAL A 103 -5.62 -2.95 12.48
CA VAL A 103 -6.19 -1.97 13.42
C VAL A 103 -5.39 -1.96 14.72
N ARG A 104 -5.46 -0.85 15.46
CA ARG A 104 -4.83 -0.75 16.78
C ARG A 104 -5.55 -1.68 17.76
N GLN A 105 -4.81 -2.45 18.55
CA GLN A 105 -5.38 -3.40 19.52
C GLN A 105 -6.34 -2.70 20.50
N ASN A 106 -5.97 -1.53 21.00
CA ASN A 106 -6.80 -0.76 21.93
C ASN A 106 -8.17 -0.35 21.35
N LEU A 107 -8.38 -0.40 20.03
CA LEU A 107 -9.70 -0.16 19.43
C LEU A 107 -10.64 -1.37 19.61
N LEU A 108 -10.08 -2.57 19.75
CA LEU A 108 -10.84 -3.79 19.99
C LEU A 108 -11.34 -3.85 21.44
N ASP A 109 -10.56 -3.30 22.37
CA ASP A 109 -10.86 -3.28 23.80
C ASP A 109 -11.54 -1.98 24.28
N ALA A 110 -11.67 -0.98 23.41
CA ALA A 110 -12.26 0.29 23.77
C ALA A 110 -13.78 0.15 23.99
N THR A 111 -14.23 0.36 25.23
CA THR A 111 -15.62 0.75 25.49
C THR A 111 -15.84 2.15 24.96
N LEU A 112 -16.33 2.24 23.72
CA LEU A 112 -16.60 3.51 23.03
C LEU A 112 -17.75 4.26 23.72
N ASN A 113 -17.43 5.23 24.58
CA ASN A 113 -18.43 6.15 25.13
C ASN A 113 -18.53 7.40 24.26
N LYS A 114 -19.63 7.50 23.50
CA LYS A 114 -19.89 8.64 22.61
C LYS A 114 -19.95 9.96 23.36
N GLU A 115 -20.54 10.01 24.56
CA GLU A 115 -20.66 11.25 25.34
C GLU A 115 -19.29 11.74 25.80
N GLU A 116 -18.44 10.83 26.25
CA GLU A 116 -17.07 11.13 26.66
C GLU A 116 -16.21 11.63 25.49
N ALA A 117 -16.36 11.01 24.31
CA ALA A 117 -15.69 11.48 23.10
C ALA A 117 -16.15 12.90 22.72
N LEU A 118 -17.47 13.16 22.72
CA LEU A 118 -18.02 14.49 22.43
C LEU A 118 -17.52 15.54 23.42
N ARG A 119 -17.47 15.23 24.72
CA ARG A 119 -16.90 16.12 25.74
C ARG A 119 -15.40 16.36 25.51
N THR A 120 -14.63 15.31 25.22
CA THR A 120 -13.18 15.40 24.97
C THR A 120 -12.85 16.31 23.79
N PHE A 121 -13.65 16.24 22.72
CA PHE A 121 -13.49 17.08 21.54
C PHE A 121 -14.29 18.39 21.60
N ASN A 122 -14.95 18.68 22.73
CA ASN A 122 -15.80 19.86 22.96
C ASN A 122 -16.87 20.06 21.86
N LEU A 123 -17.49 18.94 21.44
CA LEU A 123 -18.50 18.88 20.40
C LEU A 123 -19.91 18.93 21.00
N ASP A 124 -20.81 19.62 20.31
CA ASP A 124 -22.21 19.75 20.70
C ASP A 124 -22.96 18.41 20.46
N PRO A 125 -23.49 17.76 21.50
CA PRO A 125 -24.17 16.47 21.38
C PRO A 125 -25.48 16.54 20.58
N THR A 126 -26.06 17.73 20.44
CA THR A 126 -27.30 17.94 19.68
C THR A 126 -27.05 18.10 18.18
N LYS A 127 -25.79 18.31 17.77
CA LYS A 127 -25.40 18.50 16.37
C LYS A 127 -24.79 17.23 15.80
N LYS A 128 -25.08 16.97 14.52
CA LYS A 128 -24.43 15.89 13.78
C LYS A 128 -22.96 16.22 13.59
N THR A 129 -22.09 15.41 14.20
CA THR A 129 -20.64 15.48 13.97
C THR A 129 -20.31 14.79 12.64
N ILE A 130 -19.52 15.44 11.79
CA ILE A 130 -18.94 14.86 10.58
C ILE A 130 -17.42 14.80 10.79
N LEU A 131 -16.86 13.59 10.70
CA LEU A 131 -15.42 13.30 10.84
C LEU A 131 -14.85 12.82 9.51
#